data_AF-A0A834I2R3-F1
#
_entry.id   AF-A0A834I2R3-F1
#
_cell.length_a   1.000
_cell.length_b   1.000
_cell.length_c   1.000
_cell.angle_alpha   90.00
_cell.angle_beta   90.00
_cell.angle_gamma   90.00
#
_symmetry.space_group_name_H-M   'P 1'
#
loop_
_entity.id
_entity.type
_entity.pdbx_description
1 polymer ?
#
loop_
_entity_poly.entity_id
_entity_poly.type
_entity_poly.pdbx_seq_one_letter_code
_entity_poly.pdbx_strand_id
1 'polypeptide(L)'
;MYPHKYEWASQNQQNGDCSIWVRAAQLEFDDGSWECQVTASDFHTQDALTSHPVRLVVRAERDGMFGSNLNGWHLDSHCHQSAREVPVGYKSRGR
;
A
#
# COMPACT_ATOMS: atom_id res chain seq x y z
N MET A 1 2.77 11.45 -0.71
CA MET A 1 1.86 10.40 -1.24
C MET A 1 0.43 10.93 -1.21
N TYR A 2 -0.47 10.45 -2.07
CA TYR A 2 -1.83 11.00 -2.26
C TYR A 2 -2.72 10.76 -1.02
N PRO A 3 -3.07 11.82 -0.24
CA PRO A 3 -3.74 11.67 1.04
C PRO A 3 -5.05 10.88 0.95
N HIS A 4 -5.37 10.10 1.99
CA HIS A 4 -6.58 9.28 2.11
C HIS A 4 -6.74 8.12 1.13
N LYS A 5 -5.83 8.00 0.16
CA LYS A 5 -5.82 6.89 -0.80
C LYS A 5 -4.54 6.07 -0.69
N TYR A 6 -3.38 6.73 -0.75
CA TYR A 6 -2.06 6.11 -0.61
C TYR A 6 -1.30 6.82 0.52
N GLU A 7 -1.16 6.18 1.67
CA GLU A 7 -0.53 6.76 2.84
C GLU A 7 0.75 6.00 3.18
N TRP A 8 1.79 6.69 3.62
CA TRP A 8 2.97 6.01 4.14
C TRP A 8 2.63 5.24 5.41
N ALA A 9 3.08 3.99 5.49
CA ALA A 9 2.86 3.17 6.66
C ALA A 9 3.82 3.50 7.80
N SER A 10 5.04 3.91 7.46
CA SER A 10 6.02 4.46 8.39
C SER A 10 5.98 5.99 8.40
N GLN A 11 6.17 6.56 9.59
CA GLN A 11 6.38 8.01 9.74
C GLN A 11 7.78 8.44 9.29
N ASN A 12 8.73 7.50 9.20
CA ASN A 12 10.11 7.77 8.84
C ASN A 12 10.40 7.22 7.45
N GLN A 13 10.23 8.06 6.43
CA GLN A 13 10.53 7.75 5.02
C GLN A 13 12.03 7.83 4.70
N GLN A 14 12.83 8.40 5.61
CA GLN A 14 14.25 8.73 5.37
C GLN A 14 15.17 7.51 5.53
N ASN A 15 14.65 6.40 6.05
CA ASN A 15 15.39 5.15 6.23
C ASN A 15 15.25 4.18 5.04
N GLY A 16 14.56 4.59 3.96
CA GLY A 16 14.30 3.74 2.79
C GLY A 16 13.08 2.80 2.94
N ASP A 17 12.26 2.98 3.98
CA ASP A 17 10.99 2.25 4.12
C ASP A 17 9.92 2.83 3.18
N CYS A 18 9.68 2.11 2.08
CA CYS A 18 8.64 2.43 1.11
C CYS A 18 7.23 1.93 1.46
N SER A 19 6.97 1.45 2.68
CA SER A 19 5.72 0.74 2.97
C SER A 19 4.53 1.69 2.89
N ILE A 20 3.43 1.25 2.26
CA ILE A 20 2.24 2.08 2.10
C ILE A 20 0.95 1.36 2.49
N TRP A 21 -0.01 2.16 2.93
CA TRP A 21 -1.42 1.83 3.04
C TRP A 21 -2.14 2.22 1.77
N VAL A 22 -2.77 1.26 1.11
CA VAL A 22 -3.76 1.50 0.04
C VAL A 22 -5.15 1.44 0.67
N ARG A 23 -5.79 2.61 0.79
CA ARG A 23 -7.16 2.76 1.30
C ARG A 23 -8.16 2.53 0.17
N ALA A 24 -9.30 1.90 0.47
CA ALA A 24 -10.41 1.70 -0.47
C ALA A 24 -9.92 1.27 -1.87
N ALA A 25 -9.25 0.12 -1.95
CA ALA A 25 -8.68 -0.38 -3.19
C ALA A 25 -9.77 -0.56 -4.27
N GLN A 26 -9.49 -0.10 -5.47
CA GLN A 26 -10.33 -0.12 -6.66
C GLN A 26 -9.67 -1.00 -7.72
N LEU A 27 -10.45 -1.89 -8.31
CA LEU A 27 -9.96 -2.88 -9.27
C LEU A 27 -9.29 -2.22 -10.47
N GLU A 28 -9.83 -1.09 -10.91
CA GLU A 28 -9.41 -0.38 -12.12
C GLU A 28 -8.05 0.32 -11.97
N PHE A 29 -7.63 0.58 -10.73
CA PHE A 29 -6.46 1.42 -10.45
C PHE A 29 -5.38 0.73 -9.62
N ASP A 30 -5.78 -0.08 -8.64
CA ASP A 30 -4.85 -0.63 -7.64
C ASP A 30 -4.42 -2.07 -7.98
N ASP A 31 -5.18 -2.80 -8.79
CA ASP A 31 -4.77 -4.14 -9.23
C ASP A 31 -3.59 -4.05 -10.21
N GLY A 32 -2.49 -4.69 -9.86
CA GLY A 32 -1.28 -4.64 -10.68
C GLY A 32 -0.01 -4.95 -9.94
N SER A 33 1.11 -4.77 -10.62
CA SER A 33 2.45 -4.89 -10.04
C SER A 33 2.88 -3.56 -9.45
N TRP A 34 3.34 -3.59 -8.20
CA TRP A 34 3.83 -2.45 -7.44
C TRP A 34 5.31 -2.63 -7.10
N GLU A 35 6.07 -1.55 -7.16
CA GLU A 35 7.50 -1.54 -6.86
C GLU A 35 7.83 -0.37 -5.93
N CYS A 36 8.74 -0.60 -4.99
CA CYS A 36 9.38 0.46 -4.22
C CYS A 36 10.60 0.92 -5.01
N GLN A 37 10.69 2.24 -5.21
CA GLN A 37 11.86 2.88 -5.80
C GLN A 37 12.34 3.97 -4.86
N VAL A 38 13.60 3.88 -4.46
CA VAL A 38 14.29 4.94 -3.70
C VAL A 38 15.29 5.61 -4.62
N THR A 39 15.27 6.94 -4.64
CA THR A 39 16.26 7.73 -5.37
C THR A 39 17.57 7.79 -4.60
N ALA A 40 18.65 8.13 -5.29
CA ALA A 40 19.93 8.34 -4.64
C ALA A 40 19.83 9.39 -3.51
N SER A 41 20.58 9.17 -2.44
CA SER A 41 20.59 10.05 -1.26
C SER A 41 21.21 11.42 -1.55
N ASP A 42 22.22 11.46 -2.43
CA ASP A 42 22.81 12.66 -2.98
C ASP A 42 23.22 12.45 -4.45
N PHE A 43 23.75 13.50 -5.09
CA PHE A 43 24.10 13.44 -6.52
C PHE A 43 25.35 12.58 -6.82
N HIS A 44 26.21 12.39 -5.83
CA HIS A 44 27.47 11.65 -5.94
C HIS A 44 27.35 10.19 -5.47
N THR A 45 26.30 9.84 -4.72
CA THR A 45 26.01 8.48 -4.29
C THR A 45 25.21 7.71 -5.34
N GLN A 46 25.54 6.43 -5.53
CA GLN A 46 24.84 5.51 -6.44
C GLN A 46 24.06 4.47 -5.64
N ASP A 47 23.26 4.94 -4.68
CA ASP A 47 22.49 4.12 -3.73
C ASP A 47 20.99 4.09 -4.06
N ALA A 48 20.62 4.44 -5.31
CA ALA A 48 19.28 4.22 -5.81
C ALA A 48 18.97 2.71 -5.86
N LEU A 49 17.82 2.31 -5.34
CA LEU A 49 17.38 0.92 -5.29
C LEU A 49 15.96 0.79 -5.82
N THR A 50 15.68 -0.34 -6.48
CA THR A 50 14.34 -0.74 -6.91
C THR A 50 14.07 -2.14 -6.36
N SER A 51 12.93 -2.33 -5.72
CA SER A 51 12.51 -3.66 -5.26
C SER A 51 12.10 -4.54 -6.44
N HIS A 52 12.00 -5.85 -6.21
CA HIS A 52 11.24 -6.69 -7.12
C HIS A 52 9.75 -6.30 -7.09
N PRO A 53 9.01 -6.48 -8.20
CA PRO A 53 7.58 -6.20 -8.25
C PRO A 53 6.80 -7.14 -7.33
N VAL A 54 5.85 -6.57 -6.59
CA VAL A 54 4.84 -7.32 -5.84
C VAL A 54 3.48 -7.16 -6.52
N ARG A 55 2.75 -8.26 -6.69
CA ARG A 55 1.41 -8.21 -7.29
C ARG A 55 0.36 -7.91 -6.21
N LEU A 56 -0.34 -6.78 -6.34
CA LEU A 56 -1.58 -6.52 -5.62
C LEU A 56 -2.75 -7.02 -6.49
N VAL A 57 -3.57 -7.91 -5.92
CA VAL A 57 -4.79 -8.41 -6.58
C VAL A 57 -5.98 -7.84 -5.85
N VAL A 58 -6.78 -7.03 -6.54
CA VAL A 58 -8.03 -6.48 -6.00
C VAL A 58 -9.16 -7.33 -6.54
N ARG A 59 -10.13 -7.66 -5.70
CA ARG A 59 -11.29 -8.45 -6.10
C ARG A 59 -12.55 -7.62 -5.85
N ALA A 60 -13.33 -7.44 -6.90
CA ALA A 60 -14.67 -6.91 -6.76
C ALA A 60 -15.60 -8.05 -6.34
N GLU A 61 -16.25 -7.92 -5.18
CA GLU A 61 -17.38 -8.79 -4.86
C GLU A 61 -18.55 -8.40 -5.77
N ARG A 62 -19.03 -9.33 -6.59
CA ARG A 62 -20.25 -9.12 -7.35
C ARG A 62 -21.43 -9.02 -6.39
N ASP A 63 -22.24 -7.99 -6.59
CA ASP A 63 -23.45 -7.67 -5.82
C ASP A 63 -24.23 -8.91 -5.38
N GLY A 64 -24.08 -9.20 -4.10
CA GLY A 64 -24.86 -10.15 -3.32
C GLY A 64 -25.20 -9.51 -1.98
N MET A 65 -25.75 -8.29 -2.02
CA MET A 65 -26.51 -7.69 -0.92
C MET A 65 -25.79 -7.58 0.43
N PHE A 66 -24.62 -6.93 0.54
CA PHE A 66 -24.16 -6.19 1.74
C PHE A 66 -23.01 -5.26 1.35
N GLY A 67 -23.10 -3.97 1.69
CA GLY A 67 -22.07 -2.99 1.38
C GLY A 67 -20.74 -3.33 2.05
N SER A 68 -19.75 -3.78 1.27
CA SER A 68 -18.40 -4.04 1.75
C SER A 68 -17.54 -2.80 1.57
N ASN A 69 -17.31 -2.05 2.65
CA ASN A 69 -16.10 -1.22 2.75
C ASN A 69 -14.90 -2.15 2.59
N LEU A 70 -14.21 -2.06 1.45
CA LEU A 70 -13.07 -2.89 1.17
C LEU A 70 -11.95 -2.57 2.17
N ASN A 71 -11.45 -3.63 2.79
CA ASN A 71 -10.34 -3.63 3.73
C ASN A 71 -9.14 -2.84 3.16
N GLY A 72 -8.35 -2.23 4.04
CA GLY A 72 -7.14 -1.51 3.66
C GLY A 72 -6.04 -2.52 3.35
N TRP A 73 -5.15 -2.19 2.42
CA TRP A 73 -4.03 -3.06 2.07
C TRP A 73 -2.73 -2.46 2.58
N HIS A 74 -1.84 -3.30 3.08
CA HIS A 74 -0.47 -2.95 3.42
C HIS A 74 0.48 -3.54 2.38
N LEU A 75 1.31 -2.69 1.79
CA LEU A 75 2.46 -3.14 1.01
C LEU A 75 3.70 -2.99 1.88
N ASP A 76 4.31 -4.12 2.25
CA ASP A 76 5.54 -4.16 3.05
C ASP A 76 6.77 -3.84 2.17
N SER A 77 7.66 -2.97 2.67
CA SER A 77 8.89 -2.55 1.99
C SER A 77 10.15 -3.32 2.34
N HIS A 78 10.10 -4.21 3.35
CA HIS A 78 11.19 -5.17 3.53
C HIS A 78 11.38 -5.84 2.17
N CYS A 79 12.59 -5.78 1.61
CA CYS A 79 12.90 -6.12 0.21
C CYS A 79 12.51 -7.56 -0.22
N HIS A 80 11.86 -8.31 0.68
CA HIS A 80 11.05 -9.52 0.50
C HIS A 80 9.52 -9.27 0.61
N GLN A 81 8.96 -8.52 -0.34
CA GLN A 81 7.85 -8.91 -1.23
C GLN A 81 6.58 -9.57 -0.61
N SER A 82 5.73 -8.83 0.10
CA SER A 82 4.31 -9.25 0.22
C SER A 82 3.32 -8.10 0.36
N ALA A 83 2.22 -8.17 -0.38
CA ALA A 83 1.01 -7.39 -0.11
C ALA A 83 0.13 -8.19 0.87
N ARG A 84 -0.38 -7.54 1.92
CA ARG A 84 -1.23 -8.17 2.93
C ARG A 84 -2.53 -7.39 3.12
N GLU A 85 -3.63 -8.12 3.24
CA GLU A 85 -4.90 -7.55 3.70
C GLU A 85 -4.75 -7.09 5.14
N VAL A 86 -5.23 -5.88 5.44
CA VAL A 86 -5.26 -5.36 6.80
C VAL A 86 -6.69 -4.94 7.16
N PRO A 87 -7.25 -5.50 8.24
CA PRO A 87 -8.59 -5.14 8.69
C PRO A 87 -8.61 -3.67 9.11
N VAL A 88 -9.48 -2.87 8.49
CA VAL A 88 -9.71 -1.49 8.92
C VAL A 88 -10.59 -1.55 10.17
N GLY A 89 -10.00 -1.28 11.33
CA GLY A 89 -10.75 -1.19 12.58
C GLY A 89 -11.83 -0.12 12.50
N TYR A 90 -13.10 -0.53 12.55
CA TYR A 90 -14.21 0.39 12.73
C TYR A 90 -14.18 0.96 14.15
N LYS A 91 -14.16 2.29 14.31
CA LYS A 91 -14.61 2.92 15.56
C LYS A 91 -16.12 2.78 15.63
N SER A 92 -16.62 1.83 16.42
CA SER A 92 -18.02 1.82 16.83
C SER A 92 -18.31 3.11 17.57
N ARG A 93 -19.18 3.98 17.04
CA ARG A 93 -19.76 5.07 17.84
C ARG A 93 -20.52 4.43 18.99
N GLY A 94 -20.03 4.62 20.21
CA GLY A 94 -20.76 4.30 21.44
C GLY A 94 -22.04 5.15 21.50
N ARG A 95 -23.10 4.53 22.03
CA ARG A 95 -24.42 5.13 22.24
C ARG A 95 -24.36 6.42 23.07
#